data_AF-A0A925TB70-F1
#
_entry.id   AF-A0A925TB70-F1
#
_cell.length_a   1.000
_cell.length_b   1.000
_cell.length_c   1.000
_cell.angle_alpha   90.00
_cell.angle_beta   90.00
_cell.angle_gamma   90.00
#
_symmetry.space_group_name_H-M   'P 1'
#
loop_
_entity.id
_entity.type
_entity.pdbx_description
1 polymer ?
#
loop_
_entity_poly.entity_id
_entity_poly.type
_entity_poly.pdbx_seq_one_letter_code
_entity_poly.pdbx_strand_id
1 'polypeptide(L)'
;ALGRAKGAPEGLRLATFIALGIGLHNLGEGLAVGAALATGSAALATYLVIGFTIHNVTEGIGIAVPLADERPRLSQFAGLAALAGFPAIAGTILGTQAVSPLWIAVCFGIAAGAILQVIIEVGAMLVRRSGEGQWLTPPVAGGVVAGLGIMYATALLV
;
A
#
# COMPACT_ATOMS: atom_id res chain seq x y z
N ALA A 1 7.99 9.10 11.54
CA ALA A 1 9.06 8.38 12.28
C ALA A 1 8.60 7.90 13.67
N LEU A 2 7.31 7.59 13.87
CA LEU A 2 6.83 6.89 15.06
C LEU A 2 7.39 5.46 15.01
N GLY A 3 8.25 5.07 15.95
CA GLY A 3 8.75 3.70 16.07
C GLY A 3 10.28 3.51 16.06
N ARG A 4 11.07 4.49 15.60
CA ARG A 4 12.54 4.37 15.54
C ARG A 4 13.27 4.53 16.87
N ALA A 5 12.57 4.86 17.96
CA ALA A 5 13.15 4.99 19.29
C ALA A 5 13.72 3.68 19.86
N LYS A 6 13.37 2.51 19.28
CA LYS A 6 13.82 1.18 19.72
C LYS A 6 14.55 0.39 18.62
N GLY A 7 15.23 1.08 17.71
CA GLY A 7 15.92 0.47 16.58
C GLY A 7 15.02 0.23 15.35
N ALA A 8 15.59 -0.38 14.30
CA ALA A 8 14.84 -0.66 13.08
C ALA A 8 13.71 -1.67 13.35
N PRO A 9 12.49 -1.47 12.81
CA PRO A 9 11.44 -2.46 12.91
C PRO A 9 11.77 -3.72 12.10
N GLU A 10 11.41 -4.87 12.65
CA GLU A 10 11.55 -6.19 12.03
C GLU A 10 10.29 -7.01 12.31
N GLY A 11 10.12 -8.11 11.57
CA GLY A 11 9.06 -9.07 11.85
C GLY A 11 7.66 -8.48 11.80
N LEU A 12 6.83 -8.86 12.77
CA LEU A 12 5.47 -8.33 12.93
C LEU A 12 5.40 -6.80 13.08
N ARG A 13 6.40 -6.18 13.72
CA ARG A 13 6.42 -4.72 13.88
C ARG A 13 6.62 -4.02 12.54
N LEU A 14 7.52 -4.55 11.72
CA LEU A 14 7.74 -4.05 10.37
C LEU A 14 6.53 -4.30 9.47
N ALA A 15 5.94 -5.50 9.52
CA ALA A 15 4.70 -5.82 8.81
C ALA A 15 3.55 -4.89 9.21
N THR A 16 3.44 -4.53 10.49
CA THR A 16 2.43 -3.58 10.97
C THR A 16 2.66 -2.18 10.41
N PHE A 17 3.91 -1.70 10.35
CA PHE A 17 4.20 -0.39 9.75
C PHE A 17 3.94 -0.37 8.25
N ILE A 18 4.30 -1.45 7.54
CA ILE A 18 4.00 -1.60 6.11
C ILE A 18 2.49 -1.62 5.89
N ALA A 19 1.74 -2.43 6.65
CA ALA A 19 0.27 -2.51 6.56
C ALA A 19 -0.41 -1.18 6.91
N LEU A 20 0.11 -0.43 7.88
CA LEU A 20 -0.40 0.91 8.21
C LEU A 20 -0.16 1.90 7.06
N GLY A 21 1.04 1.92 6.48
CA GLY A 21 1.37 2.78 5.35
C GLY A 21 0.53 2.45 4.11
N ILE A 22 0.38 1.16 3.81
CA ILE A 22 -0.51 0.67 2.75
C ILE A 22 -1.97 1.04 3.05
N GLY A 23 -2.44 0.87 4.29
CA GLY A 23 -3.79 1.29 4.67
C GLY A 23 -4.03 2.77 4.41
N LEU A 24 -3.09 3.64 4.77
CA LEU A 24 -3.19 5.07 4.47
C LEU A 24 -3.15 5.38 2.96
N HIS A 25 -2.48 4.56 2.16
CA HIS A 25 -2.55 4.65 0.70
C HIS A 25 -3.92 4.25 0.16
N ASN A 26 -4.43 3.11 0.63
CA ASN A 26 -5.70 2.53 0.21
C ASN A 26 -6.89 3.41 0.62
N LEU A 27 -6.74 4.24 1.66
CA LEU A 27 -7.65 5.34 1.94
C LEU A 27 -7.78 6.29 0.74
N GLY A 28 -6.67 6.65 0.10
CA GLY A 28 -6.63 7.48 -1.11
C GLY A 28 -7.30 6.82 -2.31
N GLU A 29 -7.04 5.52 -2.52
CA GLU A 29 -7.74 4.72 -3.54
C GLU A 29 -9.26 4.74 -3.33
N GLY A 30 -9.70 4.50 -2.09
CA GLY A 30 -11.10 4.58 -1.71
C GLY A 30 -11.69 5.95 -2.01
N LEU A 31 -11.00 7.04 -1.68
CA LEU A 31 -11.46 8.39 -1.97
C LEU A 31 -11.67 8.62 -3.47
N ALA A 32 -10.81 8.08 -4.34
CA ALA A 32 -10.97 8.14 -5.78
C ALA A 32 -12.23 7.39 -6.25
N VAL A 33 -12.47 6.18 -5.74
CA VAL A 33 -13.69 5.40 -6.00
C VAL A 33 -14.93 6.17 -5.54
N GLY A 34 -14.91 6.71 -4.32
CA GLY A 34 -16.02 7.47 -3.76
C GLY A 34 -16.34 8.74 -4.56
N ALA A 35 -15.33 9.47 -5.02
CA ALA A 35 -15.50 10.64 -5.87
C ALA A 35 -16.06 10.30 -7.25
N ALA A 36 -15.62 9.18 -7.86
CA ALA A 36 -16.19 8.68 -9.10
C ALA A 36 -17.67 8.31 -8.95
N LEU A 37 -18.05 7.69 -7.82
CA LEU A 37 -19.46 7.41 -7.51
C LEU A 37 -20.28 8.68 -7.31
N ALA A 38 -19.78 9.66 -6.56
CA ALA A 38 -20.49 10.93 -6.30
C ALA A 38 -20.72 11.76 -7.56
N THR A 39 -19.85 11.63 -8.56
CA THR A 39 -19.99 12.30 -9.86
C THR A 39 -20.86 11.51 -10.86
N GLY A 40 -21.43 10.37 -10.44
CA GLY A 40 -22.30 9.53 -11.26
C GLY A 40 -21.54 8.63 -12.25
N SER A 41 -20.21 8.56 -12.16
CA SER A 41 -19.37 7.77 -13.05
C SER A 41 -19.23 6.32 -12.55
N ALA A 42 -20.33 5.56 -12.61
CA ALA A 42 -20.36 4.18 -12.14
C ALA A 42 -19.36 3.27 -12.90
N ALA A 43 -19.16 3.51 -14.20
CA ALA A 43 -18.18 2.77 -14.99
C ALA A 43 -16.75 3.00 -14.46
N LEU A 44 -16.35 4.26 -14.25
CA LEU A 44 -15.03 4.60 -13.69
C LEU A 44 -14.84 4.02 -12.29
N ALA A 45 -15.85 4.14 -11.41
CA ALA A 45 -15.80 3.55 -10.09
C ALA A 45 -15.60 2.02 -10.14
N THR A 46 -16.26 1.33 -11.08
CA THR A 46 -16.10 -0.11 -11.28
C THR A 46 -14.70 -0.47 -11.76
N TYR A 47 -14.16 0.26 -12.73
CA TYR A 47 -12.78 0.07 -13.20
C TYR A 47 -11.77 0.26 -12.08
N LEU A 48 -11.91 1.34 -11.29
CA LEU A 48 -11.05 1.63 -10.14
C LEU A 48 -11.09 0.49 -9.11
N VAL A 49 -12.28 0.00 -8.74
CA VAL A 49 -12.41 -1.10 -7.77
C VAL A 49 -11.70 -2.36 -8.25
N ILE A 50 -11.89 -2.75 -9.52
CA ILE A 50 -11.24 -3.94 -10.07
C ILE A 50 -9.71 -3.75 -10.11
N GLY A 51 -9.26 -2.62 -10.61
CA GLY A 51 -7.84 -2.28 -10.71
C GLY A 51 -7.14 -2.29 -9.35
N PHE A 52 -7.70 -1.58 -8.37
CA PHE A 52 -7.17 -1.54 -7.01
C PHE A 52 -7.26 -2.89 -6.31
N THR A 53 -8.29 -3.70 -6.56
CA THR A 53 -8.34 -5.06 -6.02
C THR A 53 -7.14 -5.89 -6.48
N ILE A 54 -6.80 -5.83 -7.77
CA ILE A 54 -5.63 -6.53 -8.32
C ILE A 54 -4.34 -5.95 -7.74
N HIS A 55 -4.25 -4.63 -7.63
CA HIS A 55 -3.11 -3.94 -7.03
C HIS A 55 -2.87 -4.38 -5.57
N ASN A 56 -3.92 -4.38 -4.75
CA ASN A 56 -3.85 -4.63 -3.31
C ASN A 56 -3.49 -6.08 -2.97
N VAL A 57 -3.73 -7.02 -3.90
CA VAL A 57 -3.19 -8.39 -3.80
C VAL A 57 -1.66 -8.36 -3.84
N THR A 58 -1.05 -7.54 -4.70
CA THR A 58 0.41 -7.42 -4.80
C THR A 58 1.02 -6.70 -3.59
N GLU A 59 0.32 -5.71 -3.02
CA GLU A 59 0.72 -5.05 -1.77
C GLU A 59 0.75 -6.01 -0.57
N GLY A 60 -0.17 -6.97 -0.54
CA GLY A 60 -0.22 -8.01 0.49
C GLY A 60 1.06 -8.84 0.58
N ILE A 61 1.78 -9.03 -0.53
CA ILE A 61 3.09 -9.68 -0.54
C ILE A 61 4.08 -8.84 0.27
N GLY A 62 4.09 -7.51 0.11
CA GLY A 62 4.95 -6.59 0.86
C GLY A 62 4.70 -6.65 2.37
N ILE A 63 3.45 -6.85 2.79
CA ILE A 63 3.07 -7.03 4.21
C ILE A 63 3.56 -8.39 4.74
N ALA A 64 3.50 -9.44 3.92
CA ALA A 64 3.84 -10.80 4.33
C ALA A 64 5.36 -11.07 4.38
N VAL A 65 6.16 -10.41 3.53
CA VAL A 65 7.62 -10.61 3.45
C VAL A 65 8.36 -10.46 4.79
N PRO A 66 8.12 -9.42 5.62
CA PRO A 66 8.75 -9.32 6.95
C PRO A 66 8.48 -10.51 7.87
N LEU A 67 7.40 -11.25 7.63
CA LEU A 67 6.95 -12.40 8.41
C LEU A 67 7.41 -13.75 7.83
N ALA A 68 8.17 -13.76 6.73
CA ALA A 68 8.54 -14.99 6.01
C ALA A 68 9.25 -16.03 6.90
N ASP A 69 10.02 -15.56 7.89
CA ASP A 69 10.78 -16.38 8.81
C ASP A 69 10.05 -16.59 10.16
N GLU A 70 8.83 -16.07 10.29
CA GLU A 70 7.99 -16.17 11.49
C GLU A 70 6.82 -17.14 11.26
N ARG A 71 6.18 -17.57 12.37
CA ARG A 71 4.91 -18.31 12.34
C ARG A 71 3.79 -17.48 12.98
N PRO A 72 3.37 -16.39 12.33
CA PRO A 72 2.28 -15.57 12.84
C PRO A 72 0.97 -16.36 12.90
N ARG A 73 0.16 -16.06 13.91
CA ARG A 73 -1.19 -16.60 14.08
C ARG A 73 -2.10 -16.04 12.99
N LEU A 74 -3.14 -16.78 12.61
CA LEU A 74 -4.13 -16.32 11.64
C LEU A 74 -4.77 -14.97 12.02
N SER A 75 -4.98 -14.73 13.33
CA SER A 75 -5.51 -13.46 13.83
C SER A 75 -4.59 -12.27 13.55
N GLN A 76 -3.27 -12.49 13.51
CA GLN A 76 -2.30 -11.44 13.17
C GLN A 76 -2.37 -11.11 11.68
N PHE A 77 -2.49 -12.10 10.81
CA PHE A 77 -2.74 -11.87 9.37
C PHE A 77 -4.06 -11.15 9.12
N ALA A 78 -5.14 -11.60 9.78
CA ALA A 78 -6.43 -10.94 9.68
C ALA A 78 -6.36 -9.48 10.14
N GLY A 79 -5.64 -9.21 11.23
CA GLY A 79 -5.41 -7.85 11.72
C GLY A 79 -4.61 -6.99 10.74
N LEU A 80 -3.54 -7.52 10.14
CA LEU A 80 -2.74 -6.81 9.14
C LEU A 80 -3.54 -6.54 7.84
N ALA A 81 -4.30 -7.53 7.38
CA ALA A 81 -5.18 -7.38 6.22
C ALA A 81 -6.29 -6.35 6.48
N ALA A 82 -6.88 -6.37 7.67
CA ALA A 82 -7.86 -5.36 8.08
C ALA A 82 -7.24 -3.96 8.15
N LEU A 83 -6.03 -3.83 8.72
CA LEU A 83 -5.30 -2.58 8.83
C LEU A 83 -4.97 -1.97 7.46
N ALA A 84 -4.61 -2.81 6.48
CA ALA A 84 -4.32 -2.39 5.12
C ALA A 84 -5.58 -2.17 4.26
N GLY A 85 -6.66 -2.92 4.50
CA GLY A 85 -7.84 -2.94 3.63
C GLY A 85 -9.00 -2.04 4.08
N PHE A 86 -9.34 -2.01 5.37
CA PHE A 86 -10.48 -1.24 5.87
C PHE A 86 -10.39 0.27 5.60
N PRO A 87 -9.21 0.90 5.60
CA PRO A 87 -9.10 2.30 5.19
C PRO A 87 -9.66 2.59 3.78
N ALA A 88 -9.62 1.65 2.83
CA ALA A 88 -10.24 1.84 1.50
C ALA A 88 -11.76 2.00 1.57
N ILE A 89 -12.40 1.26 2.48
CA ILE A 89 -13.85 1.36 2.71
C ILE A 89 -14.16 2.74 3.28
N ALA A 90 -13.41 3.17 4.30
CA ALA A 90 -13.55 4.51 4.87
C ALA A 90 -13.32 5.59 3.82
N GLY A 91 -12.29 5.43 2.97
CA GLY A 91 -11.98 6.33 1.87
C GLY A 91 -13.11 6.43 0.87
N THR A 92 -13.74 5.30 0.49
CA THR A 92 -14.90 5.28 -0.40
C THR A 92 -16.05 6.08 0.17
N ILE A 93 -16.38 5.88 1.45
CA ILE A 93 -17.44 6.64 2.13
C ILE A 93 -17.11 8.13 2.14
N LEU A 94 -15.90 8.50 2.58
CA LEU A 94 -15.45 9.90 2.62
C LEU A 94 -15.37 10.53 1.23
N GLY A 95 -15.05 9.75 0.20
CA GLY A 95 -14.88 10.19 -1.18
C GLY A 95 -16.20 10.61 -1.79
N THR A 96 -17.30 9.98 -1.37
CA THR A 96 -18.63 10.44 -1.80
C THR A 96 -18.98 11.85 -1.32
N GLN A 97 -18.30 12.31 -0.26
CA GLN A 97 -18.47 13.64 0.32
C GLN A 97 -17.41 14.63 -0.19
N ALA A 98 -16.50 14.21 -1.08
CA ALA A 98 -15.40 15.02 -1.58
C ALA A 98 -15.86 16.06 -2.61
N VAL A 99 -16.51 17.13 -2.14
CA VAL A 99 -17.04 18.23 -2.95
C VAL A 99 -16.00 19.28 -3.36
N SER A 100 -14.78 19.25 -2.81
CA SER A 100 -13.74 20.26 -3.06
C SER A 100 -12.46 19.65 -3.66
N PRO A 101 -11.91 20.22 -4.76
CA PRO A 101 -10.63 19.80 -5.33
C PRO A 101 -9.46 19.84 -4.34
N LEU A 102 -9.47 20.79 -3.39
CA LEU A 102 -8.43 20.90 -2.36
C LEU A 102 -8.44 19.68 -1.43
N TRP A 103 -9.63 19.20 -1.06
CA TRP A 103 -9.77 18.02 -0.20
C TRP A 103 -9.19 16.78 -0.88
N ILE A 104 -9.52 16.59 -2.16
CA ILE A 104 -8.99 15.50 -2.98
C ILE A 104 -7.45 15.57 -3.06
N ALA A 105 -6.89 16.76 -3.31
CA ALA A 105 -5.44 16.96 -3.40
C ALA A 105 -4.71 16.65 -2.09
N VAL A 106 -5.25 17.10 -0.94
CA VAL A 106 -4.68 16.81 0.39
C VAL A 106 -4.66 15.30 0.64
N CYS A 107 -5.76 14.62 0.34
CA CYS A 107 -5.85 13.18 0.53
C CYS A 107 -4.88 12.39 -0.35
N PHE A 108 -4.73 12.76 -1.64
CA PHE A 108 -3.72 12.15 -2.50
C PHE A 108 -2.29 12.44 -2.01
N GLY A 109 -2.02 13.64 -1.50
CA GLY A 109 -0.73 13.96 -0.90
C GLY A 109 -0.39 13.08 0.31
N ILE A 110 -1.38 12.83 1.17
CA ILE A 110 -1.22 11.91 2.32
C ILE A 110 -0.97 10.47 1.83
N ALA A 111 -1.74 9.99 0.85
CA ALA A 111 -1.58 8.65 0.29
C ALA A 111 -0.20 8.45 -0.37
N ALA A 112 0.28 9.45 -1.12
CA ALA A 112 1.61 9.43 -1.72
C ALA A 112 2.72 9.41 -0.65
N GLY A 113 2.58 10.22 0.41
CA GLY A 113 3.50 10.20 1.55
C GLY A 113 3.51 8.85 2.28
N ALA A 114 2.37 8.17 2.36
CA ALA A 114 2.26 6.85 2.98
C ALA A 114 3.01 5.77 2.18
N ILE A 115 2.83 5.71 0.85
CA ILE A 115 3.61 4.78 0.01
C ILE A 115 5.10 5.11 0.02
N LEU A 116 5.47 6.40 0.02
CA LEU A 116 6.88 6.77 0.16
C LEU A 116 7.48 6.20 1.47
N GLN A 117 6.74 6.25 2.57
CA GLN A 117 7.17 5.63 3.82
C GLN A 117 7.31 4.10 3.70
N VAL A 118 6.39 3.42 3.00
CA VAL A 118 6.47 1.97 2.75
C VAL A 118 7.72 1.64 1.92
N ILE A 119 7.98 2.37 0.84
CA ILE A 119 9.17 2.19 0.00
C ILE A 119 10.44 2.33 0.83
N ILE A 120 10.52 3.33 1.72
CA ILE A 120 11.66 3.52 2.62
C ILE A 120 11.84 2.31 3.55
N GLU A 121 10.76 1.79 4.15
CA GLU A 121 10.86 0.66 5.08
C GLU A 121 11.20 -0.66 4.37
N VAL A 122 10.65 -0.92 3.19
CA VAL A 122 11.00 -2.09 2.37
C VAL A 122 12.44 -1.99 1.86
N GLY A 123 12.85 -0.82 1.37
CA GLY A 123 14.24 -0.58 0.95
C GLY A 123 15.22 -0.77 2.10
N ALA A 124 14.91 -0.22 3.27
CA ALA A 124 15.74 -0.40 4.46
C ALA A 124 15.78 -1.88 4.91
N MET A 125 14.67 -2.62 4.80
CA MET A 125 14.62 -4.06 5.07
C MET A 125 15.53 -4.84 4.13
N LEU A 126 15.47 -4.53 2.83
CA LEU A 126 16.28 -5.18 1.81
C LEU A 126 17.77 -4.98 2.09
N VAL A 127 18.20 -3.74 2.36
CA VAL A 127 19.59 -3.43 2.70
C VAL A 127 20.05 -4.23 3.93
N ARG A 128 19.20 -4.38 4.96
CA ARG A 128 19.51 -5.19 6.14
C ARG A 128 19.63 -6.69 5.83
N ARG A 129 18.75 -7.22 4.96
CA ARG A 129 18.73 -8.65 4.58
C ARG A 129 19.85 -9.04 3.61
N SER A 130 20.30 -8.12 2.75
CA SER A 130 21.29 -8.41 1.70
C SER A 130 22.76 -8.31 2.15
N GLY A 131 23.05 -7.75 3.33
CA GLY A 131 24.43 -7.46 3.76
C GLY A 131 25.09 -6.32 2.97
N GLU A 132 26.27 -5.85 3.40
CA GLU A 132 26.96 -4.70 2.78
C GLU A 132 27.21 -4.93 1.28
N GLY A 133 26.58 -4.11 0.43
CA GLY A 133 26.89 -3.99 -1.01
C GLY A 133 26.08 -4.85 -1.99
N GLN A 134 25.22 -5.78 -1.54
CA GLN A 134 24.52 -6.71 -2.45
C GLN A 134 23.01 -6.46 -2.62
N TRP A 135 22.50 -5.28 -2.27
CA TRP A 135 21.05 -4.99 -2.34
C TRP A 135 20.52 -4.81 -3.79
N LEU A 136 21.38 -4.59 -4.79
CA LEU A 136 21.02 -4.51 -6.21
C LEU A 136 21.42 -5.79 -6.97
N THR A 137 20.97 -6.95 -6.50
CA THR A 137 21.16 -8.20 -7.26
C THR A 137 20.21 -8.26 -8.48
N PRO A 138 20.56 -9.00 -9.55
CA PRO A 138 19.69 -9.18 -10.71
C PRO A 138 18.25 -9.64 -10.38
N PRO A 139 18.00 -10.53 -9.40
CA PRO A 139 16.64 -10.89 -8.99
C PRO A 139 15.86 -9.73 -8.37
N VAL A 140 16.51 -8.89 -7.55
CA VAL A 140 15.87 -7.69 -6.98
C VAL A 140 15.53 -6.70 -8.09
N ALA A 141 16.49 -6.41 -8.98
CA ALA A 141 16.28 -5.50 -10.09
C ALA A 141 15.16 -6.01 -11.03
N GLY A 142 15.16 -7.31 -11.32
CA GLY A 142 14.11 -7.96 -12.10
C GLY A 142 12.73 -7.86 -11.41
N GLY A 143 12.68 -8.06 -10.10
CA GLY A 143 11.46 -7.89 -9.30
C GLY A 143 10.93 -6.46 -9.32
N VAL A 144 11.80 -5.45 -9.17
CA VAL A 144 11.42 -4.03 -9.26
C VAL A 144 10.89 -3.69 -10.66
N VAL A 145 11.59 -4.11 -11.71
CA VAL A 145 11.17 -3.86 -13.11
C VAL A 145 9.84 -4.55 -13.41
N ALA A 146 9.69 -5.82 -13.00
CA ALA A 146 8.44 -6.55 -13.16
C ALA A 146 7.29 -5.90 -12.39
N GLY A 147 7.53 -5.47 -11.15
CA GLY A 147 6.55 -4.77 -10.32
C GLY A 147 6.11 -3.44 -10.94
N LEU A 148 7.06 -2.62 -11.41
CA LEU A 148 6.76 -1.38 -12.13
C LEU A 148 6.00 -1.64 -13.44
N GLY A 149 6.36 -2.70 -14.16
CA GLY A 149 5.67 -3.12 -15.38
C GLY A 149 4.22 -3.54 -15.11
N ILE A 150 3.98 -4.35 -14.08
CA ILE A 150 2.63 -4.74 -13.65
C ILE A 150 1.84 -3.51 -13.23
N MET A 151 2.42 -2.64 -12.39
CA MET A 151 1.79 -1.40 -11.94
C MET A 151 1.37 -0.52 -13.11
N TYR A 152 2.25 -0.30 -14.09
CA TYR A 152 1.96 0.49 -15.27
C TYR A 152 0.88 -0.16 -16.14
N ALA A 153 0.96 -1.48 -16.36
CA ALA A 153 -0.04 -2.21 -17.13
C ALA A 153 -1.42 -2.15 -16.47
N THR A 154 -1.50 -2.30 -15.14
CA THR A 154 -2.76 -2.15 -14.42
C THR A 154 -3.28 -0.72 -14.47
N ALA A 155 -2.40 0.28 -14.42
CA ALA A 155 -2.80 1.68 -14.55
C ALA A 155 -3.31 2.06 -15.96
N LEU A 156 -2.99 1.29 -17.01
CA LEU A 156 -3.56 1.48 -18.34
C LEU A 156 -4.98 0.92 -18.48
N LEU A 157 -5.39 0.04 -17.57
CA LEU A 157 -6.71 -0.60 -17.58
C LEU A 157 -7.76 0.15 -16.75
N VAL A 158 -7.35 1.23 -16.08
CA VAL A 158 -8.14 1.99 -15.09
C VAL A 158 -8.09 3.47 -15.45
#